data_AF-A0A4Y2UVL1-F1
#
_entry.id   AF-A0A4Y2UVL1-F1
#
_cell.length_a   1.000
_cell.length_b   1.000
_cell.length_c   1.000
_cell.angle_alpha   90.00
_cell.angle_beta   90.00
_cell.angle_gamma   90.00
#
_symmetry.space_group_name_H-M   'P 1'
#
loop_
_entity.id
_entity.type
_entity.pdbx_description
1 polymer ?
#
loop_
_entity_poly.entity_id
_entity_poly.type
_entity_poly.pdbx_seq_one_letter_code
_entity_poly.pdbx_strand_id
1 'polypeptide(L)'
;MRALETERKFSNWLLEIGEGKSGDNVMLPDICYPSQQNAVKQLYGDLNLSTIMPEELKGRAILAVINDASIDINNQVLASLPGETVVYEAVDDIVSDDPNDRLTFPVEFLNSLTPTGMPPYKLNLKPECIIMLLRNLAPTKGLCNGTGLIVTKLQRNIIEAKLIGSANGETYFIPRIPLIPSDSNMSFKFKRKQFPVRLAYSMTINKAQGQTFEKICLMLNNPVFSHGQLYVGFSRVKSFDSVTVVIPSRKIVNCVYQEVLND
;
A
#
# COMPACT_ATOMS: atom_id res chain seq x y z
N MET A 1 16.20 -10.01 -26.43
CA MET A 1 16.26 -10.94 -25.27
C MET A 1 15.00 -11.80 -25.34
N ARG A 2 15.10 -13.13 -25.50
CA ARG A 2 13.90 -14.00 -25.60
C ARG A 2 13.35 -14.23 -24.19
N ALA A 3 12.08 -13.89 -23.94
CA ALA A 3 11.40 -14.22 -22.68
C ALA A 3 11.42 -15.74 -22.44
N LEU A 4 11.66 -16.14 -21.19
CA LEU A 4 11.67 -17.53 -20.76
C LEU A 4 10.28 -18.16 -21.00
N GLU A 5 10.20 -19.47 -21.23
CA GLU A 5 8.93 -20.14 -21.53
C GLU A 5 7.89 -19.96 -20.41
N THR A 6 8.33 -19.94 -19.16
CA THR A 6 7.49 -19.69 -17.98
C THR A 6 6.91 -18.28 -17.95
N GLU A 7 7.70 -17.27 -18.33
CA GLU A 7 7.24 -15.88 -18.44
C GLU A 7 6.20 -15.72 -19.56
N ARG A 8 6.33 -16.47 -20.66
CA ARG A 8 5.32 -16.47 -21.74
C ARG A 8 4.01 -17.11 -21.27
N LYS A 9 4.06 -18.23 -20.54
CA LYS A 9 2.87 -18.85 -19.95
C LYS A 9 2.16 -17.90 -19.00
N PHE A 10 2.92 -17.23 -18.13
CA PHE A 10 2.38 -16.20 -17.25
C PHE A 10 1.72 -15.05 -18.02
N SER A 11 2.41 -14.50 -19.02
CA SER A 11 1.89 -13.40 -19.83
C SER A 11 0.62 -13.78 -20.59
N ASN A 12 0.55 -14.98 -21.17
CA ASN A 12 -0.65 -15.45 -21.88
C ASN A 12 -1.83 -15.63 -20.93
N TRP A 13 -1.62 -16.29 -19.78
CA TRP A 13 -2.64 -16.44 -18.76
C TRP A 13 -3.14 -15.10 -18.22
N LEU A 14 -2.24 -14.15 -18.03
CA LEU A 14 -2.57 -12.79 -17.60
C LEU A 14 -3.44 -12.06 -18.63
N LEU A 15 -3.18 -12.23 -19.93
CA LEU A 15 -4.03 -11.67 -20.99
C LEU A 15 -5.43 -12.28 -20.97
N GLU A 16 -5.56 -13.59 -20.76
CA GLU A 16 -6.86 -14.25 -20.65
C GLU A 16 -7.72 -13.71 -19.48
N ILE A 17 -7.08 -13.32 -18.38
CA ILE A 17 -7.76 -12.65 -17.25
C ILE A 17 -8.20 -11.25 -17.65
N GLY A 18 -7.31 -10.46 -18.26
CA GLY A 18 -7.58 -9.08 -18.65
C GLY A 18 -8.70 -8.97 -19.68
N GLU A 19 -8.75 -9.90 -20.63
CA GLU A 19 -9.78 -9.98 -21.69
C GLU A 19 -11.07 -10.67 -21.23
N GLY A 20 -11.12 -11.20 -20.00
CA GLY A 20 -12.27 -11.93 -19.48
C GLY A 20 -12.52 -13.29 -20.13
N LYS A 21 -11.58 -13.81 -20.93
CA LYS A 21 -11.66 -15.16 -21.55
C LYS A 21 -11.69 -16.28 -20.53
N SER A 22 -11.15 -16.04 -19.33
CA SER A 22 -11.23 -16.96 -18.19
C SER A 22 -12.62 -17.00 -17.51
N GLY A 23 -13.58 -16.19 -17.96
CA GLY A 23 -14.90 -16.03 -17.33
C GLY A 23 -14.87 -15.26 -16.02
N ASP A 24 -16.03 -15.17 -15.37
CA ASP A 24 -16.23 -14.41 -14.12
C ASP A 24 -15.51 -15.03 -12.92
N ASN A 25 -15.06 -16.28 -13.04
CA ASN A 25 -14.40 -16.99 -11.97
C ASN A 25 -13.11 -17.66 -12.47
N VAL A 26 -11.98 -17.13 -12.03
CA VAL A 26 -10.65 -17.63 -12.38
C VAL A 26 -10.21 -18.63 -11.33
N MET A 27 -9.74 -19.79 -11.77
CA MET A 27 -9.03 -20.74 -10.91
C MET A 27 -7.56 -20.37 -10.82
N LEU A 28 -7.08 -20.11 -9.61
CA LEU A 28 -5.67 -19.83 -9.36
C LEU A 28 -4.77 -21.03 -9.72
N PRO A 29 -3.67 -20.80 -10.46
CA PRO A 29 -2.58 -21.77 -10.59
C PRO A 29 -2.06 -22.20 -9.22
N ASP A 30 -1.80 -23.50 -9.03
CA ASP A 30 -1.32 -24.07 -7.75
C ASP A 30 -0.07 -23.36 -7.22
N ILE A 31 0.84 -23.00 -8.13
CA ILE A 31 2.09 -22.30 -7.81
C ILE A 31 1.87 -20.96 -7.10
N CYS A 32 0.74 -20.30 -7.34
CA CYS A 32 0.43 -19.02 -6.70
C CYS A 32 -0.38 -19.16 -5.41
N TYR A 33 -0.91 -20.35 -5.09
CA TYR A 33 -1.79 -20.56 -3.95
C TYR A 33 -1.07 -21.33 -2.83
N PRO A 34 -0.47 -20.62 -1.86
CA PRO A 34 0.28 -21.25 -0.79
C PRO A 34 -0.62 -21.99 0.20
N SER A 35 -0.10 -23.03 0.84
CA SER A 35 -0.81 -23.73 1.92
C SER A 35 -1.03 -22.82 3.15
N GLN A 36 -0.06 -21.97 3.47
CA GLN A 36 -0.15 -21.02 4.57
C GLN A 36 -0.72 -19.67 4.08
N GLN A 37 -1.95 -19.37 4.49
CA GLN A 37 -2.69 -18.16 4.15
C GLN A 37 -2.30 -16.97 5.06
N ASN A 38 -1.05 -16.52 4.97
CA ASN A 38 -0.54 -15.37 5.73
C ASN A 38 0.38 -14.50 4.85
N ALA A 39 -0.08 -13.30 4.48
CA ALA A 39 0.61 -12.46 3.50
C ALA A 39 2.03 -12.05 3.93
N VAL A 40 2.22 -11.72 5.22
CA VAL A 40 3.53 -11.32 5.76
C VAL A 40 4.52 -12.47 5.66
N LYS A 41 4.12 -13.69 6.07
CA LYS A 41 4.97 -14.88 5.97
C LYS A 41 5.25 -15.30 4.53
N GLN A 42 4.30 -15.14 3.62
CA GLN A 42 4.52 -15.49 2.21
C GLN A 42 5.52 -14.55 1.52
N LEU A 43 5.47 -13.26 1.83
CA LEU A 43 6.35 -12.29 1.20
C LEU A 43 7.73 -12.21 1.87
N TYR A 44 7.78 -12.32 3.20
CA TYR A 44 8.98 -12.06 4.00
C TYR A 44 9.45 -13.26 4.82
N GLY A 45 8.85 -14.45 4.68
CA GLY A 45 9.22 -15.64 5.47
C GLY A 45 10.61 -16.19 5.16
N ASP A 46 11.19 -15.81 4.02
CA ASP A 46 12.59 -16.07 3.67
C ASP A 46 13.57 -15.07 4.31
N LEU A 47 13.07 -14.04 4.98
CA LEU A 47 13.86 -12.99 5.62
C LEU A 47 13.71 -13.05 7.15
N ASN A 48 14.76 -12.68 7.87
CA ASN A 48 14.65 -12.44 9.31
C ASN A 48 14.28 -10.98 9.58
N LEU A 49 12.98 -10.69 9.66
CA LEU A 49 12.48 -9.33 9.88
C LEU A 49 13.00 -8.66 11.16
N SER A 50 13.43 -9.42 12.17
CA SER A 50 13.99 -8.86 13.41
C SER A 50 15.39 -8.28 13.27
N THR A 51 16.11 -8.61 12.20
CA THR A 51 17.50 -8.16 11.95
C THR A 51 17.68 -7.59 10.54
N ILE A 52 16.58 -7.35 9.82
CA ILE A 52 16.60 -7.00 8.40
C ILE A 52 17.08 -5.57 8.17
N MET A 53 17.89 -5.37 7.14
CA MET A 53 18.19 -4.02 6.64
C MET A 53 17.10 -3.56 5.67
N PRO A 54 16.68 -2.28 5.69
CA PRO A 54 15.59 -1.80 4.85
C PRO A 54 15.81 -2.02 3.34
N GLU A 55 17.06 -2.01 2.89
CA GLU A 55 17.46 -2.27 1.50
C GLU A 55 17.07 -3.67 1.03
N GLU A 56 17.06 -4.66 1.93
CA GLU A 56 16.67 -6.05 1.63
C GLU A 56 15.17 -6.21 1.39
N LEU A 57 14.37 -5.21 1.79
CA LEU A 57 12.92 -5.18 1.54
C LEU A 57 12.57 -4.56 0.18
N LYS A 58 13.56 -4.05 -0.56
CA LYS A 58 13.35 -3.47 -1.88
C LYS A 58 12.76 -4.50 -2.85
N GLY A 59 11.89 -4.03 -3.75
CA GLY A 59 11.29 -4.89 -4.77
C GLY A 59 10.20 -5.83 -4.25
N ARG A 60 9.87 -5.78 -2.96
CA ARG A 60 8.83 -6.61 -2.33
C ARG A 60 7.61 -5.76 -1.93
N ALA A 61 6.40 -6.22 -2.23
CA ALA A 61 5.17 -5.54 -1.78
C ALA A 61 3.99 -6.48 -1.51
N ILE A 62 3.18 -6.16 -0.51
CA ILE A 62 1.88 -6.79 -0.29
C ILE A 62 0.79 -5.92 -0.90
N LEU A 63 0.06 -6.44 -1.87
CA LEU A 63 -1.01 -5.70 -2.54
C LEU A 63 -2.37 -6.12 -1.98
N ALA A 64 -3.10 -5.17 -1.40
CA ALA A 64 -4.43 -5.36 -0.88
C ALA A 64 -5.49 -4.76 -1.82
N VAL A 65 -6.73 -5.22 -1.69
CA VAL A 65 -7.84 -4.65 -2.46
C VAL A 65 -8.27 -3.27 -1.92
N ILE A 66 -8.35 -3.12 -0.59
CA ILE A 66 -8.83 -1.91 0.08
C ILE A 66 -7.75 -1.28 0.98
N ASN A 67 -7.90 0.02 1.27
CA ASN A 67 -6.92 0.77 2.07
C ASN A 67 -6.80 0.24 3.51
N ASP A 68 -7.92 -0.07 4.17
CA ASP A 68 -7.91 -0.51 5.58
C ASP A 68 -7.10 -1.80 5.74
N ALA A 69 -7.35 -2.79 4.88
CA ALA A 69 -6.59 -4.03 4.86
C ALA A 69 -5.08 -3.78 4.61
N SER A 70 -4.73 -2.80 3.78
CA SER A 70 -3.34 -2.39 3.57
C SER A 70 -2.73 -1.74 4.81
N ILE A 71 -3.47 -0.91 5.54
CA ILE A 71 -3.03 -0.27 6.79
C ILE A 71 -2.78 -1.33 7.86
N ASP A 72 -3.68 -2.30 8.01
CA ASP A 72 -3.55 -3.38 8.98
C ASP A 72 -2.29 -4.23 8.73
N ILE A 73 -2.08 -4.64 7.47
CA ILE A 73 -0.87 -5.39 7.10
C ILE A 73 0.40 -4.58 7.32
N ASN A 74 0.39 -3.29 6.97
CA ASN A 74 1.53 -2.42 7.24
C ASN A 74 1.90 -2.42 8.73
N ASN A 75 0.92 -2.34 9.63
CA ASN A 75 1.13 -2.40 11.07
C ASN A 75 1.63 -3.79 11.54
N GLN A 76 1.15 -4.88 10.94
CA GLN A 76 1.64 -6.23 11.23
C GLN A 76 3.11 -6.41 10.84
N VAL A 77 3.51 -5.88 9.68
CA VAL A 77 4.91 -5.87 9.25
C VAL A 77 5.75 -5.04 10.23
N LEU A 78 5.31 -3.81 10.56
CA LEU A 78 6.01 -2.95 11.51
C LEU A 78 6.22 -3.62 12.88
N ALA A 79 5.21 -4.35 13.38
CA ALA A 79 5.30 -5.08 14.65
C ALA A 79 6.41 -6.15 14.63
N SER A 80 6.72 -6.70 13.46
CA SER A 80 7.74 -7.74 13.25
C SER A 80 9.15 -7.18 13.06
N LEU A 81 9.31 -5.86 12.86
CA LEU A 81 10.60 -5.19 12.70
C LEU A 81 11.27 -4.89 14.04
N PRO A 82 12.62 -4.79 14.10
CA PRO A 82 13.34 -4.38 15.29
C PRO A 82 12.99 -2.96 15.72
N GLY A 83 13.32 -2.64 16.97
CA GLY A 83 13.15 -1.30 17.53
C GLY A 83 11.81 -1.08 18.21
N GLU A 84 11.77 0.00 18.99
CA GLU A 84 10.60 0.43 19.74
C GLU A 84 9.65 1.23 18.84
N THR A 85 8.36 0.94 18.95
CA THR A 85 7.32 1.67 18.22
C THR A 85 7.11 3.05 18.85
N VAL A 86 7.26 4.10 18.04
CA VAL A 86 6.84 5.45 18.38
C VAL A 86 5.45 5.69 17.78
N VAL A 87 4.52 6.16 18.61
CA VAL A 87 3.14 6.44 18.20
C VAL A 87 2.94 7.95 18.08
N TYR A 88 2.51 8.40 16.91
CA TYR A 88 2.14 9.79 16.66
C TYR A 88 0.62 9.91 16.51
N GLU A 89 -0.03 10.53 17.48
CA GLU A 89 -1.45 10.85 17.41
C GLU A 89 -1.67 12.17 16.66
N ALA A 90 -2.61 12.15 15.72
CA ALA A 90 -2.99 13.31 14.94
C ALA A 90 -3.85 14.30 15.74
N VAL A 91 -4.07 15.48 15.17
CA VAL A 91 -5.07 16.42 15.68
C VAL A 91 -6.07 16.65 14.56
N ASP A 92 -7.31 16.21 14.78
CA ASP A 92 -8.41 16.37 13.84
C ASP A 92 -9.35 17.48 14.27
N ASP A 93 -9.88 18.20 13.29
CA ASP A 93 -10.81 19.30 13.52
C ASP A 93 -11.69 19.46 12.27
N ILE A 94 -12.96 19.77 12.50
CA ILE A 94 -13.90 20.02 11.41
C ILE A 94 -13.54 21.35 10.73
N VAL A 95 -13.72 21.40 9.41
CA VAL A 95 -13.58 22.63 8.62
C VAL A 95 -14.99 23.11 8.28
N SER A 96 -15.62 23.76 9.26
CA SER A 96 -16.93 24.39 9.13
C SER A 96 -17.05 25.60 10.05
N ASP A 97 -17.82 26.59 9.61
CA ASP A 97 -18.20 27.77 10.38
C ASP A 97 -19.50 27.55 11.18
N ASP A 98 -20.24 26.47 10.92
CA ASP A 98 -21.46 26.12 11.68
C ASP A 98 -21.07 25.47 13.03
N PRO A 99 -21.44 26.07 14.17
CA PRO A 99 -21.17 25.48 15.49
C PRO A 99 -21.82 24.11 15.68
N ASN A 100 -22.94 23.82 15.01
CA ASN A 100 -23.65 22.55 15.12
C ASN A 100 -22.87 21.39 14.48
N ASP A 101 -22.02 21.67 13.49
CA ASP A 101 -21.22 20.63 12.84
C ASP A 101 -20.23 19.96 13.81
N ARG A 102 -19.75 20.68 14.83
CA ARG A 102 -18.91 20.07 15.88
C ARG A 102 -19.67 19.06 16.74
N LEU A 103 -20.98 19.23 16.90
CA LEU A 103 -21.84 18.28 17.61
C LEU A 103 -22.19 17.09 16.71
N THR A 104 -22.42 17.35 15.42
CA THR A 104 -22.74 16.33 14.42
C THR A 104 -21.55 15.42 14.12
N PHE A 105 -20.34 15.99 14.07
CA PHE A 105 -19.09 15.29 13.73
C PHE A 105 -18.10 15.35 14.90
N PRO A 106 -18.29 14.51 15.93
CA PRO A 106 -17.40 14.49 17.08
C PRO A 106 -15.98 14.08 16.69
N VAL A 107 -14.99 14.51 17.47
CA VAL A 107 -13.57 14.27 17.15
C VAL A 107 -13.23 12.78 17.10
N GLU A 108 -13.88 11.94 17.90
CA GLU A 108 -13.72 10.50 17.90
C GLU A 108 -14.16 9.88 16.57
N PHE A 109 -15.22 10.42 15.97
CA PHE A 109 -15.66 10.04 14.63
C PHE A 109 -14.61 10.45 13.59
N LEU A 110 -14.11 11.68 13.65
CA LEU A 110 -13.06 12.15 12.71
C LEU A 110 -11.78 11.30 12.82
N ASN A 111 -11.37 10.96 14.05
CA ASN A 111 -10.20 10.14 14.33
C ASN A 111 -10.32 8.72 13.73
N SER A 112 -11.54 8.20 13.58
CA SER A 112 -11.79 6.89 12.96
C SER A 112 -11.61 6.89 11.44
N LEU A 113 -11.66 8.06 10.80
CA LEU A 113 -11.60 8.18 9.35
C LEU A 113 -10.15 8.20 8.87
N THR A 114 -9.87 7.43 7.81
CA THR A 114 -8.62 7.56 7.04
C THR A 114 -8.92 7.62 5.55
N PRO A 115 -9.43 8.78 5.05
CA PRO A 115 -9.72 8.94 3.63
C PRO A 115 -8.49 8.76 2.74
N THR A 116 -8.72 8.55 1.45
CA THR A 116 -7.64 8.44 0.47
C THR A 116 -6.72 9.66 0.53
N GLY A 117 -5.40 9.39 0.56
CA GLY A 117 -4.40 10.45 0.62
C GLY A 117 -4.24 11.10 2.00
N MET A 118 -4.90 10.60 3.05
CA MET A 118 -4.70 11.02 4.43
C MET A 118 -3.84 10.01 5.19
N PRO A 119 -2.96 10.46 6.11
CA PRO A 119 -2.31 9.59 7.06
C PRO A 119 -3.32 9.10 8.12
N PRO A 120 -3.10 7.94 8.75
CA PRO A 120 -3.94 7.47 9.84
C PRO A 120 -3.87 8.42 11.04
N TYR A 121 -4.93 8.43 11.87
CA TYR A 121 -4.95 9.20 13.12
C TYR A 121 -3.82 8.78 14.05
N LYS A 122 -3.68 7.47 14.28
CA LYS A 122 -2.51 6.87 14.96
C LYS A 122 -1.51 6.40 13.92
N LEU A 123 -0.38 7.10 13.84
CA LEU A 123 0.73 6.74 12.97
C LEU A 123 1.82 6.06 13.81
N ASN A 124 1.92 4.74 13.67
CA ASN A 124 2.95 3.92 14.31
C ASN A 124 4.18 3.87 13.41
N LEU A 125 5.36 4.16 13.96
CA LEU A 125 6.63 4.12 13.24
C LEU A 125 7.73 3.52 14.12
N LYS A 126 8.77 2.99 13.47
CA LYS A 126 10.01 2.56 14.10
C LYS A 126 11.20 3.18 13.34
N PRO A 127 12.37 3.37 13.97
CA PRO A 127 13.59 3.61 13.22
C PRO A 127 13.79 2.52 12.17
N GLU A 128 14.38 2.89 11.04
CA GLU A 128 14.62 2.03 9.87
C GLU A 128 13.35 1.52 9.15
N CYS A 129 12.14 1.94 9.55
CA CYS A 129 10.94 1.56 8.81
C CYS A 129 10.82 2.30 7.47
N ILE A 130 10.13 1.67 6.52
CA ILE A 130 9.87 2.20 5.19
C ILE A 130 8.53 2.93 5.19
N ILE A 131 8.59 4.21 4.83
CA ILE A 131 7.44 5.09 4.70
C ILE A 131 7.32 5.62 3.28
N MET A 132 6.14 6.15 2.95
CA MET A 132 5.83 6.79 1.69
C MET A 132 5.22 8.16 1.96
N LEU A 133 5.70 9.18 1.23
CA LEU A 133 5.13 10.53 1.27
C LEU A 133 3.73 10.57 0.65
N LEU A 134 2.85 11.37 1.25
CA LEU A 134 1.48 11.61 0.82
C LEU A 134 1.28 12.98 0.17
N ARG A 135 2.29 13.85 0.24
CA ARG A 135 2.27 15.20 -0.33
C ARG A 135 3.60 15.53 -0.98
N ASN A 136 3.53 16.41 -1.96
CA ASN A 136 4.70 17.04 -2.54
C ASN A 136 5.26 18.04 -1.51
N LEU A 137 6.47 17.79 -1.02
CA LEU A 137 7.16 18.68 -0.08
C LEU A 137 8.27 19.47 -0.77
N ALA A 138 9.05 18.78 -1.61
CA ALA A 138 10.10 19.38 -2.41
C ALA A 138 10.32 18.55 -3.69
N PRO A 139 9.48 18.73 -4.74
CA PRO A 139 9.58 17.95 -5.97
C PRO A 139 10.94 18.03 -6.66
N THR A 140 11.58 19.20 -6.61
CA THR A 140 12.93 19.42 -7.14
C THR A 140 14.01 18.60 -6.45
N LYS A 141 13.73 18.09 -5.25
CA LYS A 141 14.59 17.19 -4.47
C LYS A 141 14.08 15.75 -4.45
N GLY A 142 13.09 15.40 -5.28
CA GLY A 142 12.50 14.06 -5.31
C GLY A 142 11.52 13.76 -4.17
N LEU A 143 11.18 14.73 -3.31
CA LEU A 143 10.17 14.56 -2.26
C LEU A 143 8.76 14.85 -2.78
N CYS A 144 8.27 13.90 -3.58
CA CYS A 144 6.93 13.91 -4.19
C CYS A 144 5.98 12.96 -3.44
N ASN A 145 4.68 13.09 -3.70
CA ASN A 145 3.71 12.08 -3.30
C ASN A 145 4.07 10.73 -3.94
N GLY A 146 4.08 9.67 -3.12
CA GLY A 146 4.50 8.34 -3.53
C GLY A 146 5.98 8.03 -3.32
N THR A 147 6.82 9.04 -3.04
CA THR A 147 8.24 8.82 -2.76
C THR A 147 8.42 7.95 -1.51
N GLY A 148 9.14 6.84 -1.68
CA GLY A 148 9.54 5.94 -0.58
C GLY A 148 10.79 6.44 0.14
N LEU A 149 10.75 6.39 1.47
CA LEU A 149 11.83 6.84 2.35
C LEU A 149 12.07 5.81 3.46
N ILE A 150 13.30 5.75 3.95
CA ILE A 150 13.70 4.99 5.15
C ILE A 150 13.82 5.98 6.30
N VAL A 151 13.08 5.74 7.39
CA VAL A 151 13.15 6.55 8.61
C VAL A 151 14.50 6.32 9.28
N THR A 152 15.24 7.38 9.56
CA THR A 152 16.51 7.29 10.32
C THR A 152 16.33 7.75 11.76
N LYS A 153 15.43 8.70 12.02
CA LYS A 153 15.17 9.20 13.37
C LYS A 153 13.74 9.70 13.53
N LEU A 154 13.19 9.41 14.70
CA LEU A 154 11.84 9.79 15.10
C LEU A 154 11.92 10.81 16.25
N GLN A 155 11.52 12.05 15.98
CA GLN A 155 11.42 13.11 16.98
C GLN A 155 9.96 13.57 17.11
N ARG A 156 9.66 14.38 18.13
CA ARG A 156 8.28 14.80 18.45
C ARG A 156 7.56 15.49 17.27
N ASN A 157 8.26 16.34 16.52
CA ASN A 157 7.66 17.18 15.46
C ASN A 157 8.31 17.02 14.09
N ILE A 158 9.36 16.20 13.99
CA ILE A 158 10.18 16.01 12.80
C ILE A 158 10.49 14.52 12.67
N ILE A 159 10.37 13.99 11.46
CA ILE A 159 10.92 12.70 11.07
C ILE A 159 12.16 12.97 10.21
N GLU A 160 13.27 12.36 10.54
CA GLU A 160 14.46 12.30 9.68
C GLU A 160 14.36 11.05 8.82
N ALA A 161 14.56 11.19 7.51
CA ALA A 161 14.46 10.07 6.58
C ALA A 161 15.39 10.24 5.37
N LYS A 162 15.74 9.12 4.74
CA LYS A 162 16.56 9.06 3.53
C LYS A 162 15.78 8.46 2.37
N LEU A 163 16.12 8.85 1.14
CA LEU A 163 15.56 8.24 -0.07
C LEU A 163 16.02 6.78 -0.21
N ILE A 164 15.07 5.89 -0.51
CA ILE A 164 15.38 4.49 -0.80
C ILE A 164 16.30 4.43 -2.03
N GLY A 165 17.47 3.83 -1.90
CA GLY A 165 18.42 3.66 -2.99
C GLY A 165 19.20 4.92 -3.38
N SER A 166 19.14 6.00 -2.60
CA SER A 166 20.00 7.16 -2.83
C SER A 166 21.42 6.90 -2.32
N ALA A 167 22.39 6.93 -3.23
CA ALA A 167 23.82 6.81 -2.90
C ALA A 167 24.37 8.04 -2.15
N ASN A 168 23.67 9.17 -2.22
CA ASN A 168 24.17 10.46 -1.75
C ASN A 168 24.02 10.67 -0.24
N GLY A 169 23.34 9.76 0.47
CA GLY A 169 23.14 9.83 1.93
C GLY A 169 22.37 11.06 2.42
N GLU A 170 21.74 11.84 1.52
CA GLU A 170 21.00 13.06 1.88
C GLU A 170 19.88 12.71 2.86
N THR A 171 19.84 13.47 3.95
CA THR A 171 18.83 13.34 5.00
C THR A 171 17.79 14.43 4.83
N TYR A 172 16.52 14.03 4.83
CA TYR A 172 15.37 14.91 4.71
C TYR A 172 14.63 14.99 6.03
N PHE A 173 14.07 16.17 6.31
CA PHE A 173 13.29 16.44 7.49
C PHE A 173 11.82 16.61 7.09
N ILE A 174 10.96 15.75 7.61
CA ILE A 174 9.53 15.73 7.31
C ILE A 174 8.79 16.30 8.53
N PRO A 175 8.17 17.49 8.43
CA PRO A 175 7.40 18.06 9.52
C PRO A 175 5.95 17.56 9.53
N ARG A 176 5.25 17.76 10.65
CA ARG A 176 3.79 17.64 10.71
C ARG A 176 3.15 18.82 9.98
N ILE A 177 2.22 18.55 9.08
CA ILE A 177 1.49 19.57 8.32
C ILE A 177 -0.03 19.36 8.46
N PRO A 178 -0.85 20.42 8.35
CA PRO A 178 -2.29 20.26 8.21
C PRO A 178 -2.61 19.64 6.84
N LEU A 179 -3.44 18.60 6.85
CA LEU A 179 -3.87 17.84 5.67
C LEU A 179 -5.39 17.89 5.61
N ILE A 180 -5.91 18.17 4.43
CA ILE A 180 -7.34 18.06 4.13
C ILE A 180 -7.49 16.89 3.15
N PRO A 181 -8.50 16.01 3.33
CA PRO A 181 -8.79 14.94 2.40
C PRO A 181 -8.89 15.48 0.96
N SER A 182 -8.17 14.84 0.06
CA SER A 182 -8.28 15.14 -1.37
C SER A 182 -9.47 14.36 -1.89
N ASP A 183 -10.50 15.05 -2.36
CA ASP A 183 -11.62 14.46 -3.09
C ASP A 183 -12.35 13.35 -2.30
N SER A 184 -12.90 13.72 -1.14
CA SER A 184 -13.76 12.85 -0.36
C SER A 184 -15.22 13.05 -0.79
N ASN A 185 -15.94 11.97 -1.14
CA ASN A 185 -17.41 11.93 -1.28
C ASN A 185 -18.15 12.18 0.05
N MET A 186 -17.48 12.78 1.03
CA MET A 186 -18.01 13.11 2.34
C MET A 186 -18.79 14.42 2.25
N SER A 187 -19.93 14.49 2.94
CA SER A 187 -20.76 15.70 3.03
C SER A 187 -20.12 16.81 3.87
N PHE A 188 -18.97 16.55 4.50
CA PHE A 188 -18.24 17.48 5.37
C PHE A 188 -16.75 17.47 5.03
N LYS A 189 -16.04 18.51 5.49
CA LYS A 189 -14.59 18.61 5.39
C LYS A 189 -14.00 18.64 6.79
N PHE A 190 -12.91 17.93 7.00
CA PHE A 190 -12.10 18.02 8.21
C PHE A 190 -10.63 18.18 7.84
N LYS A 191 -9.84 18.69 8.77
CA LYS A 191 -8.38 18.81 8.65
C LYS A 191 -7.72 17.92 9.70
N ARG A 192 -6.62 17.28 9.33
CA ARG A 192 -5.77 16.46 10.19
C ARG A 192 -4.37 17.03 10.22
N LYS A 193 -3.86 17.42 11.40
CA LYS A 193 -2.45 17.80 11.58
C LYS A 193 -1.61 16.55 11.89
N GLN A 194 -0.84 16.09 10.92
CA GLN A 194 -0.02 14.87 11.04
C GLN A 194 1.19 14.94 10.09
N PHE A 195 2.17 14.05 10.27
CA PHE A 195 3.18 13.82 9.25
C PHE A 195 2.51 13.34 7.95
N PRO A 196 2.88 13.89 6.78
CA PRO A 196 2.28 13.53 5.51
C PRO A 196 2.88 12.23 4.98
N VAL A 197 2.88 11.17 5.79
CA VAL A 197 3.51 9.88 5.50
C VAL A 197 2.62 8.72 5.95
N ARG A 198 2.87 7.55 5.37
CA ARG A 198 2.33 6.26 5.85
C ARG A 198 3.37 5.16 5.65
N LEU A 199 3.23 4.06 6.36
CA LEU A 199 4.02 2.84 6.11
C LEU A 199 3.81 2.35 4.66
N ALA A 200 4.84 1.72 4.09
CA ALA A 200 4.89 1.39 2.66
C ALA A 200 5.31 -0.05 2.34
N TYR A 201 5.02 -1.01 3.22
CA TYR A 201 5.18 -2.45 2.97
C TYR A 201 4.00 -3.05 2.19
N SER A 202 2.82 -2.48 2.43
CA SER A 202 1.60 -2.79 1.70
C SER A 202 1.02 -1.54 1.03
N MET A 203 0.37 -1.75 -0.10
CA MET A 203 -0.45 -0.74 -0.76
C MET A 203 -1.67 -1.38 -1.44
N THR A 204 -2.62 -0.56 -1.91
CA THR A 204 -3.71 -1.07 -2.71
C THR A 204 -3.25 -1.44 -4.12
N ILE A 205 -3.93 -2.41 -4.74
CA ILE A 205 -3.68 -2.79 -6.14
C ILE A 205 -3.75 -1.57 -7.07
N ASN A 206 -4.75 -0.70 -6.86
CA ASN A 206 -4.91 0.52 -7.67
C ASN A 206 -3.71 1.46 -7.53
N LYS A 207 -3.12 1.57 -6.34
CA LYS A 207 -1.91 2.40 -6.12
C LYS A 207 -0.65 1.75 -6.70
N ALA A 208 -0.62 0.43 -6.81
CA ALA A 208 0.48 -0.30 -7.44
C ALA A 208 0.47 -0.20 -8.97
N GLN A 209 -0.61 0.28 -9.59
CA GLN A 209 -0.69 0.45 -11.04
C GLN A 209 0.47 1.30 -11.57
N GLY A 210 1.11 0.83 -12.64
CA GLY A 210 2.30 1.45 -13.22
C GLY A 210 3.63 1.07 -12.54
N GLN A 211 3.62 0.38 -11.39
CA GLN A 211 4.82 -0.07 -10.70
C GLN A 211 5.19 -1.52 -11.06
N THR A 212 6.46 -1.89 -10.94
CA THR A 212 6.93 -3.28 -11.12
C THR A 212 7.70 -3.69 -9.87
N PHE A 213 7.47 -4.93 -9.41
CA PHE A 213 8.10 -5.51 -8.24
C PHE A 213 8.82 -6.81 -8.61
N GLU A 214 9.79 -7.18 -7.79
CA GLU A 214 10.52 -8.46 -7.92
C GLU A 214 9.70 -9.62 -7.35
N LYS A 215 9.00 -9.38 -6.23
CA LYS A 215 8.14 -10.36 -5.57
C LYS A 215 6.94 -9.65 -4.94
N ILE A 216 5.75 -10.22 -5.06
CA ILE A 216 4.55 -9.71 -4.41
C ILE A 216 3.77 -10.80 -3.68
N CYS A 217 2.96 -10.36 -2.72
CA CYS A 217 1.85 -11.14 -2.21
C CYS A 217 0.54 -10.39 -2.50
N LEU A 218 -0.36 -10.97 -3.28
CA LEU A 218 -1.72 -10.48 -3.46
C LEU A 218 -2.57 -10.95 -2.29
N MET A 219 -3.16 -10.03 -1.55
CA MET A 219 -4.09 -10.33 -0.46
C MET A 219 -5.52 -10.04 -0.90
N LEU A 220 -6.26 -11.10 -1.22
CA LEU A 220 -7.60 -11.06 -1.80
C LEU A 220 -8.66 -11.61 -0.82
N ASN A 221 -8.46 -11.41 0.48
CA ASN A 221 -9.48 -11.71 1.50
C ASN A 221 -10.75 -10.86 1.32
N ASN A 222 -10.60 -9.67 0.73
CA ASN A 222 -11.70 -8.89 0.20
C ASN A 222 -11.83 -9.16 -1.31
N PRO A 223 -13.06 -9.27 -1.85
CA PRO A 223 -13.27 -9.46 -3.27
C PRO A 223 -12.81 -8.24 -4.06
N VAL A 224 -12.22 -8.48 -5.24
CA VAL A 224 -11.99 -7.41 -6.22
C VAL A 224 -13.33 -6.82 -6.65
N PHE A 225 -13.36 -5.51 -6.92
CA PHE A 225 -14.61 -4.77 -7.11
C PHE A 225 -14.60 -3.86 -8.35
N SER A 226 -13.46 -3.72 -9.03
CA SER A 226 -13.34 -2.84 -10.19
C SER A 226 -12.79 -3.58 -11.40
N HIS A 227 -13.16 -3.08 -12.59
CA HIS A 227 -12.68 -3.58 -13.88
C HIS A 227 -11.16 -3.76 -13.88
N GLY A 228 -10.70 -4.93 -14.30
CA GLY A 228 -9.28 -5.23 -14.50
C GLY A 228 -8.44 -5.20 -13.22
N GLN A 229 -9.02 -5.07 -12.03
CA GLN A 229 -8.26 -4.97 -10.78
C GLN A 229 -7.38 -6.21 -10.56
N LEU A 230 -7.91 -7.40 -10.84
CA LEU A 230 -7.16 -8.64 -10.74
C LEU A 230 -5.96 -8.64 -11.71
N TYR A 231 -6.19 -8.24 -12.97
CA TYR A 231 -5.15 -8.06 -13.98
C TYR A 231 -4.08 -7.04 -13.54
N VAL A 232 -4.48 -5.90 -12.98
CA VAL A 232 -3.55 -4.90 -12.45
C VAL A 232 -2.66 -5.51 -11.37
N GLY A 233 -3.23 -6.30 -10.45
CA GLY A 233 -2.47 -6.96 -9.38
C GLY A 233 -1.41 -7.93 -9.91
N PHE A 234 -1.80 -8.86 -10.80
CA PHE A 234 -0.85 -9.84 -11.36
C PHE A 234 0.20 -9.21 -12.29
N SER A 235 -0.17 -8.18 -13.06
CA SER A 235 0.75 -7.48 -13.97
C SER A 235 1.86 -6.69 -13.26
N ARG A 236 1.90 -6.68 -11.92
CA ARG A 236 2.97 -6.05 -11.14
C ARG A 236 4.25 -6.88 -11.05
N VAL A 237 4.21 -8.15 -11.46
CA VAL A 237 5.37 -9.05 -11.55
C VAL A 237 5.45 -9.69 -12.93
N LYS A 238 6.52 -10.46 -13.19
CA LYS A 238 6.82 -11.04 -14.52
C LYS A 238 6.64 -12.55 -14.61
N SER A 239 6.42 -13.24 -13.49
CA SER A 239 6.32 -14.71 -13.45
C SER A 239 5.41 -15.17 -12.32
N PHE A 240 4.93 -16.42 -12.44
CA PHE A 240 4.18 -17.09 -11.37
C PHE A 240 4.99 -17.24 -10.08
N ASP A 241 6.30 -17.48 -10.18
CA ASP A 241 7.20 -17.63 -9.02
C ASP A 241 7.34 -16.34 -8.19
N SER A 242 7.10 -15.20 -8.82
CA SER A 242 7.19 -13.88 -8.18
C SER A 242 5.87 -13.45 -7.51
N VAL A 243 4.80 -14.24 -7.55
CA VAL A 243 3.52 -13.90 -6.95
C VAL A 243 2.94 -15.03 -6.12
N THR A 244 2.58 -14.70 -4.88
CA THR A 244 1.73 -15.53 -4.02
C THR A 244 0.37 -14.86 -3.84
N VAL A 245 -0.69 -15.63 -3.69
CA VAL A 245 -2.06 -15.13 -3.49
C VAL A 245 -2.64 -15.71 -2.21
N VAL A 246 -2.90 -14.84 -1.25
CA VAL A 246 -3.60 -15.17 0.00
C VAL A 246 -5.08 -14.85 -0.18
N ILE A 247 -5.90 -15.90 -0.13
CA ILE A 247 -7.35 -15.87 -0.36
C ILE A 247 -8.01 -17.10 0.30
N PRO A 248 -9.28 -17.03 0.76
CA PRO A 248 -9.96 -18.18 1.38
C PRO A 248 -10.16 -19.40 0.46
N SER A 249 -10.19 -19.20 -0.85
CA SER A 249 -10.41 -20.24 -1.85
C SER A 249 -9.64 -19.93 -3.12
N ARG A 250 -9.21 -20.96 -3.85
CA ARG A 250 -8.51 -20.83 -5.13
C ARG A 250 -9.34 -20.19 -6.24
N LYS A 251 -10.66 -20.09 -6.07
CA LYS A 251 -11.57 -19.50 -7.03
C LYS A 251 -11.71 -18.01 -6.75
N ILE A 252 -11.30 -17.18 -7.71
CA ILE A 252 -11.34 -15.71 -7.61
C ILE A 252 -12.39 -15.18 -8.56
N VAL A 253 -13.22 -14.24 -8.09
CA VAL A 253 -14.07 -13.43 -8.96
C VAL A 253 -13.20 -12.52 -9.83
N ASN A 254 -13.41 -12.52 -11.14
CA ASN A 254 -12.73 -11.63 -12.08
C ASN A 254 -13.72 -10.58 -12.58
N CYS A 255 -13.49 -9.31 -12.26
CA CYS A 255 -14.33 -8.21 -12.72
C CYS A 255 -13.80 -7.67 -14.04
N VAL A 256 -14.43 -8.05 -15.15
CA VAL A 256 -14.14 -7.53 -16.50
C VAL A 256 -15.45 -7.03 -17.11
N TYR A 257 -15.42 -5.82 -17.63
CA TYR A 257 -16.53 -5.18 -18.35
C TYR A 257 -16.18 -5.28 -19.82
N GLN A 258 -16.93 -6.10 -20.55
CA GLN A 258 -16.66 -6.40 -21.95
C GLN A 258 -16.89 -5.17 -22.84
N GLU A 259 -17.73 -4.25 -22.40
CA GLU A 259 -18.01 -2.97 -23.05
C GLU A 259 -16.73 -2.12 -23.20
N VAL A 260 -15.82 -2.19 -22.22
CA VAL A 260 -14.57 -1.42 -22.21
C VAL A 260 -13.51 -2.02 -23.16
N LEU A 261 -13.67 -3.28 -23.57
CA LEU A 261 -12.71 -4.00 -24.41
C LEU A 261 -13.02 -3.92 -25.92
N ASN A 262 -14.25 -3.51 -26.27
CA ASN A 262 -14.75 -3.50 -27.65
C ASN A 262 -14.82 -2.10 -28.28
N ASP A 263 -14.26 -1.07 -27.61
CA ASP A 263 -14.04 0.28 -28.14
C ASP A 263 -12.70 0.37 -28.92
#